data_AF-A0A931DHW4-F1
#
_entry.id   AF-A0A931DHW4-F1
#
_cell.length_a   1.000
_cell.length_b   1.000
_cell.length_c   1.000
_cell.angle_alpha   90.00
_cell.angle_beta   90.00
_cell.angle_gamma   90.00
#
_symmetry.space_group_name_H-M   'P 1'
#
loop_
_entity.id
_entity.type
_entity.pdbx_description
1 polymer ?
#
loop_
_entity_poly.entity_id
_entity_poly.type
_entity_poly.pdbx_seq_one_letter_code
_entity_poly.pdbx_strand_id
1 'polypeptide(L)'
;MTTMVIFPSRGDDALDEFVRLLDRFKLACCVPSNRELVKLAPHVGAKHKHLRLCHLSAPALSDVLSRKRHRPPRWEWVATYVLTCLHVHEGSGAELNFDGPRSLQGWYELYQEKFGDPHASGGRARAPMDGPVPASPVGPSGPPGHPEGPVPPLPASRVLHWQDLHDAALEDWMHRFRRQHSMTHRRYYELLGRHGVDLLMAAEGAARDREAACRLGILLLCHDRPNEGMAWLRSAAGDGDEPARILVNAAPSRRREMAAELAYEFTLPGYAQEHPTGDGRPTAAEVYYRAAAAAGHMGATVRLGLILEARGEIAEALCAYARAAARCHPDGLRHCERLNDQIIRDPSVLRPEDLPPES
;
A
#
# COMPACT_ATOMS: atom_id res chain seq x y z
N MET A 1 -23.38 30.18 -5.74
CA MET A 1 -22.46 29.06 -5.45
C MET A 1 -21.85 28.64 -6.77
N THR A 2 -20.64 29.13 -7.06
CA THR A 2 -19.91 28.81 -8.29
C THR A 2 -18.75 27.92 -7.89
N THR A 3 -18.83 26.64 -8.25
CA THR A 3 -17.79 25.64 -8.06
C THR A 3 -16.58 26.02 -8.92
N MET A 4 -15.44 26.29 -8.29
CA MET A 4 -14.15 26.44 -8.98
C MET A 4 -13.75 25.11 -9.58
N VAL A 5 -13.73 25.03 -10.91
CA VAL A 5 -13.02 24.00 -11.66
C VAL A 5 -11.55 24.42 -11.71
N ILE A 6 -10.67 23.65 -11.08
CA ILE A 6 -9.22 23.86 -11.11
C ILE A 6 -8.70 23.23 -12.41
N PHE A 7 -8.25 24.05 -13.36
CA PHE A 7 -7.51 23.56 -14.52
C PHE A 7 -6.06 23.23 -14.12
N PRO A 8 -5.49 22.10 -14.58
CA PRO A 8 -4.10 21.75 -14.31
C PRO A 8 -3.17 22.77 -14.99
N SER A 9 -2.14 23.18 -14.26
CA SER A 9 -1.16 24.15 -14.74
C SER A 9 -0.26 23.53 -15.81
N ARG A 10 0.20 24.33 -16.79
CA ARG A 10 1.12 23.93 -17.88
C ARG A 10 2.38 23.16 -17.41
N GLY A 11 2.75 23.25 -16.13
CA GLY A 11 3.87 22.50 -15.53
C GLY A 11 3.54 21.05 -15.15
N ASP A 12 2.27 20.72 -14.87
CA ASP A 12 1.87 19.33 -14.57
C ASP A 12 1.88 18.47 -15.83
N ASP A 13 1.45 19.04 -16.97
CA ASP A 13 1.46 18.35 -18.27
C ASP A 13 2.90 18.00 -18.73
N ALA A 14 3.84 18.93 -18.54
CA ALA A 14 5.25 18.71 -18.89
C ALA A 14 5.90 17.62 -18.01
N LEU A 15 5.51 17.54 -16.74
CA LEU A 15 5.99 16.52 -15.82
C LEU A 15 5.37 15.14 -16.10
N ASP A 16 4.08 15.10 -16.40
CA ASP A 16 3.37 13.90 -16.86
C ASP A 16 4.02 13.32 -18.11
N GLU A 17 4.30 14.16 -19.10
CA GLU A 17 4.97 13.77 -20.34
C GLU A 17 6.37 13.23 -20.08
N PHE A 18 7.15 13.90 -19.23
CA PHE A 18 8.50 13.47 -18.87
C PHE A 18 8.52 12.13 -18.13
N VAL A 19 7.59 11.90 -17.19
CA VAL A 19 7.48 10.62 -16.48
C VAL A 19 7.06 9.48 -17.42
N ARG A 20 6.14 9.73 -18.36
CA ARG A 20 5.80 8.76 -19.41
C ARG A 20 7.01 8.42 -20.29
N LEU A 21 7.87 9.40 -20.58
CA LEU A 21 9.09 9.21 -21.36
C LEU A 21 10.13 8.36 -20.60
N LEU A 22 10.27 8.57 -19.29
CA LEU A 22 11.10 7.73 -18.41
C LEU A 22 10.61 6.28 -18.32
N ASP A 23 9.30 6.05 -18.31
CA ASP A 23 8.72 4.71 -18.26
C ASP A 23 8.91 3.98 -19.61
N ARG A 24 8.64 4.66 -20.73
CA ARG A 24 8.94 4.14 -22.08
C ARG A 24 10.42 3.79 -22.27
N PHE A 25 11.32 4.63 -21.75
CA PHE A 25 12.75 4.37 -21.83
C PHE A 25 13.16 3.11 -21.07
N LYS A 26 12.59 2.92 -19.87
CA LYS A 26 12.81 1.71 -19.09
C LYS A 26 12.30 0.47 -19.80
N LEU A 27 11.14 0.55 -20.45
CA LEU A 27 10.63 -0.56 -21.27
C LEU A 27 11.58 -0.90 -22.44
N ALA A 28 12.16 0.11 -23.09
CA ALA A 28 13.15 -0.09 -24.16
C ALA A 28 14.47 -0.71 -23.66
N CYS A 29 14.85 -0.50 -22.39
CA CYS A 29 16.07 -1.02 -21.78
C CYS A 29 15.92 -2.46 -21.23
N CYS A 30 15.13 -3.31 -21.88
CA CYS A 30 14.87 -4.70 -21.49
C CYS A 30 14.01 -4.84 -20.20
N VAL A 31 13.13 -3.87 -19.93
CA VAL A 31 12.13 -3.91 -18.86
C VAL A 31 12.70 -4.27 -17.46
N PRO A 32 13.75 -3.59 -16.98
CA PRO A 32 14.34 -3.90 -15.69
C PRO A 32 13.33 -3.66 -14.58
N SER A 33 13.21 -4.58 -13.64
CA SER A 33 12.35 -4.38 -12.47
C SER A 33 12.89 -3.25 -11.58
N ASN A 34 12.01 -2.56 -10.84
CA ASN A 34 12.43 -1.51 -9.91
C ASN A 34 13.42 -2.04 -8.86
N ARG A 35 13.34 -3.34 -8.51
CA ARG A 35 14.26 -4.01 -7.58
C ARG A 35 15.65 -4.20 -8.20
N GLU A 36 15.74 -4.52 -9.48
CA GLU A 36 17.01 -4.64 -10.20
C GLU A 36 17.69 -3.28 -10.35
N LEU A 37 16.93 -2.23 -10.70
CA LEU A 37 17.46 -0.87 -10.78
C LEU A 37 18.04 -0.41 -9.43
N VAL A 38 17.36 -0.67 -8.32
CA VAL A 38 17.86 -0.32 -6.97
C VAL A 38 19.13 -1.10 -6.63
N LYS A 39 19.21 -2.38 -7.01
CA LYS A 39 20.39 -3.23 -6.75
C LYS A 39 21.60 -2.79 -7.57
N LEU A 40 21.38 -2.34 -8.80
CA LEU A 40 22.45 -1.95 -9.73
C LEU A 40 22.88 -0.49 -9.58
N ALA A 41 22.02 0.40 -9.07
CA ALA A 41 22.33 1.82 -8.90
C ALA A 41 23.63 2.10 -8.11
N PRO A 42 23.99 1.38 -7.03
CA PRO A 42 25.27 1.56 -6.35
C PRO A 42 26.48 1.19 -7.22
N HIS A 43 26.36 0.16 -8.05
CA HIS A 43 27.42 -0.30 -8.97
C HIS A 43 27.65 0.72 -10.09
N VAL A 44 26.56 1.28 -10.62
CA VAL A 44 26.60 2.38 -11.61
C VAL A 44 27.17 3.66 -10.98
N GLY A 45 26.77 3.98 -9.74
CA GLY A 45 27.36 5.05 -8.95
C GLY A 45 28.87 4.91 -8.78
N ALA A 46 29.35 3.68 -8.53
CA ALA A 46 30.77 3.38 -8.43
C ALA A 46 31.51 3.45 -9.77
N LYS A 47 30.84 3.22 -10.92
CA LYS A 47 31.39 3.35 -12.27
C LYS A 47 31.49 4.83 -12.70
N HIS A 48 30.56 5.68 -12.24
CA HIS A 48 30.45 7.09 -12.62
C HIS A 48 30.75 8.04 -11.44
N LYS A 49 31.88 7.83 -10.74
CA LYS A 49 32.27 8.61 -9.53
C LYS A 49 32.41 10.12 -9.75
N HIS A 50 32.57 10.56 -10.99
CA HIS A 50 32.65 11.97 -11.37
C HIS A 50 31.28 12.66 -11.38
N LEU A 51 30.18 11.91 -11.34
CA LEU A 51 28.81 12.41 -11.27
C LEU A 51 28.29 12.27 -9.83
N ARG A 52 27.62 13.31 -9.31
CA ARG A 52 26.96 13.29 -7.99
C ARG A 52 25.64 12.52 -8.07
N LEU A 53 25.73 11.21 -8.26
CA LEU A 53 24.57 10.32 -8.36
C LEU A 53 23.94 10.06 -6.99
N CYS A 54 22.62 9.93 -6.95
CA CYS A 54 21.88 9.73 -5.71
C CYS A 54 21.45 8.27 -5.56
N HIS A 55 21.16 7.85 -4.33
CA HIS A 55 20.69 6.50 -4.08
C HIS A 55 19.25 6.32 -4.61
N LEU A 56 19.04 5.42 -5.55
CA LEU A 56 17.69 5.02 -5.99
C LEU A 56 17.06 4.10 -4.95
N SER A 57 15.85 4.44 -4.49
CA SER A 57 15.06 3.55 -3.65
C SER A 57 13.81 3.09 -4.40
N ALA A 58 13.36 1.85 -4.13
CA ALA A 58 12.17 1.29 -4.76
C ALA A 58 10.91 2.15 -4.51
N PRO A 59 10.70 2.74 -3.31
CA PRO A 59 9.62 3.68 -3.08
C PRO A 59 9.75 4.96 -3.91
N ALA A 60 10.94 5.56 -4.02
CA ALA A 60 11.13 6.77 -4.81
C ALA A 60 10.89 6.52 -6.31
N LEU A 61 11.32 5.36 -6.84
CA LEU A 61 10.99 4.92 -8.20
C LEU A 61 9.49 4.76 -8.41
N SER A 62 8.82 4.08 -7.49
CA SER A 62 7.37 3.91 -7.55
C SER A 62 6.66 5.25 -7.50
N ASP A 63 7.03 6.15 -6.59
CA ASP A 63 6.34 7.42 -6.39
C ASP A 63 6.52 8.39 -7.57
N VAL A 64 7.70 8.41 -8.17
CA VAL A 64 8.00 9.24 -9.35
C VAL A 64 7.27 8.68 -10.58
N LEU A 65 7.37 7.37 -10.85
CA LEU A 65 6.75 6.75 -12.03
C LEU A 65 5.23 6.67 -11.94
N SER A 66 4.66 6.52 -10.74
CA SER A 66 3.21 6.52 -10.52
C SER A 66 2.61 7.91 -10.31
N ARG A 67 3.39 8.98 -10.52
CA ARG A 67 2.96 10.37 -10.37
C ARG A 67 2.38 10.74 -9.00
N LYS A 68 2.71 9.99 -7.94
CA LYS A 68 2.42 10.36 -6.55
C LYS A 68 3.20 11.59 -6.09
N ARG A 69 4.29 11.92 -6.79
CA ARG A 69 5.03 13.17 -6.61
C ARG A 69 4.63 14.17 -7.68
N HIS A 70 4.10 15.30 -7.25
CA HIS A 70 3.70 16.42 -8.13
C HIS A 70 4.85 17.36 -8.50
N ARG A 71 6.04 17.18 -7.91
CA ARG A 71 7.24 17.96 -8.25
C ARG A 71 8.18 17.17 -9.16
N PRO A 72 8.92 17.83 -10.07
CA PRO A 72 9.88 17.15 -10.93
C PRO A 72 10.96 16.45 -10.08
N PRO A 73 11.35 15.22 -10.46
CA PRO A 73 12.43 14.52 -9.78
C PRO A 73 13.73 15.30 -9.98
N ARG A 74 14.58 15.37 -8.96
CA ARG A 74 15.89 16.03 -9.07
C ARG A 74 16.73 15.40 -10.18
N TRP A 75 17.57 16.20 -10.86
CA TRP A 75 18.43 15.71 -11.94
C TRP A 75 19.34 14.55 -11.51
N GLU A 76 19.89 14.59 -10.30
CA GLU A 76 20.76 13.53 -9.78
C GLU A 76 20.03 12.18 -9.68
N TRP A 77 18.71 12.22 -9.50
CA TRP A 77 17.85 11.05 -9.51
C TRP A 77 17.60 10.54 -10.93
N VAL A 78 17.27 11.44 -11.85
CA VAL A 78 17.06 11.11 -13.27
C VAL A 78 18.31 10.51 -13.89
N ALA A 79 19.48 11.11 -13.65
CA ALA A 79 20.76 10.63 -14.14
C ALA A 79 21.07 9.22 -13.61
N THR A 80 20.81 8.96 -12.32
CA THR A 80 21.05 7.63 -11.75
C THR A 80 20.10 6.60 -12.37
N TYR A 81 18.82 6.96 -12.56
CA TYR A 81 17.83 6.08 -13.17
C TYR A 81 18.19 5.72 -14.62
N VAL A 82 18.47 6.73 -15.45
CA VAL A 82 18.81 6.55 -16.87
C VAL A 82 20.08 5.71 -17.03
N LEU A 83 21.15 6.02 -16.29
CA LEU A 83 22.40 5.26 -16.36
C LEU A 83 22.21 3.81 -15.90
N THR A 84 21.33 3.55 -14.94
CA THR A 84 21.07 2.20 -14.48
C THR A 84 20.26 1.39 -15.50
N CYS A 85 19.30 2.01 -16.19
CA CYS A 85 18.60 1.39 -17.31
C CYS A 85 19.56 1.07 -18.46
N LEU A 86 20.45 2.01 -18.83
CA LEU A 86 21.48 1.78 -19.84
C LEU A 86 22.44 0.66 -19.45
N HIS A 87 22.85 0.59 -18.18
CA HIS A 87 23.72 -0.47 -17.70
C HIS A 87 23.09 -1.87 -17.82
N VAL A 88 21.77 -1.99 -17.57
CA VAL A 88 21.04 -3.25 -17.80
C VAL A 88 21.01 -3.59 -19.29
N HIS A 89 20.74 -2.60 -20.14
CA HIS A 89 20.70 -2.77 -21.58
C HIS A 89 22.07 -3.17 -22.17
N GLU A 90 23.17 -2.55 -21.74
CA GLU A 90 24.55 -2.92 -22.11
C GLU A 90 24.84 -4.40 -21.81
N GLY A 91 24.28 -4.93 -20.72
CA GLY A 91 24.42 -6.35 -20.35
C GLY A 91 23.58 -7.31 -21.20
N SER A 92 22.60 -6.81 -21.96
CA SER A 92 21.69 -7.62 -22.77
C SER A 92 22.12 -7.80 -24.23
N GLY A 93 22.91 -6.86 -24.78
CA GLY A 93 23.36 -6.87 -26.17
C GLY A 93 22.28 -6.63 -27.23
N ALA A 94 21.04 -6.29 -26.83
CA ALA A 94 19.95 -5.95 -27.74
C ALA A 94 20.15 -4.55 -28.36
N GLU A 95 19.47 -4.24 -29.46
CA GLU A 95 19.45 -2.86 -29.99
C GLU A 95 18.47 -1.98 -29.20
N LEU A 96 18.90 -0.79 -28.78
CA LEU A 96 18.04 0.18 -28.07
C LEU A 96 17.09 0.87 -29.04
N ASN A 97 15.94 0.24 -29.31
CA ASN A 97 14.88 0.84 -30.11
C ASN A 97 14.01 1.80 -29.26
N PHE A 98 14.51 3.02 -29.05
CA PHE A 98 13.81 4.08 -28.34
C PHE A 98 13.76 5.37 -29.17
N ASP A 99 12.57 5.93 -29.29
CA ASP A 99 12.29 7.20 -29.97
C ASP A 99 12.36 8.35 -28.96
N GLY A 100 13.60 8.80 -28.68
CA GLY A 100 13.94 9.78 -27.66
C GLY A 100 15.45 9.76 -27.34
N PRO A 101 15.92 10.49 -26.30
CA PRO A 101 17.33 10.55 -25.95
C PRO A 101 17.89 9.19 -25.53
N ARG A 102 18.98 8.77 -26.17
CA ARG A 102 19.68 7.49 -25.90
C ARG A 102 20.97 7.65 -25.09
N SER A 103 21.40 8.89 -24.85
CA SER A 103 22.59 9.23 -24.07
C SER A 103 22.22 10.07 -22.84
N LEU A 104 23.03 10.00 -21.79
CA LEU A 104 22.82 10.82 -20.58
C LEU A 104 22.79 12.33 -20.92
N GLN A 105 23.60 12.77 -21.89
CA GLN A 105 23.64 14.16 -22.35
C GLN A 105 22.30 14.59 -22.97
N GLY A 106 21.70 13.78 -23.84
CA GLY A 106 20.39 14.08 -24.42
C GLY A 106 19.27 14.09 -23.36
N TRP A 107 19.39 13.27 -22.32
CA TRP A 107 18.49 13.32 -21.16
C TRP A 107 18.64 14.59 -20.32
N TYR A 108 19.86 15.13 -20.24
CA TYR A 108 20.13 16.38 -19.54
C TYR A 108 19.55 17.59 -20.27
N GLU A 109 19.75 17.66 -21.58
CA GLU A 109 19.21 18.71 -22.44
C GLU A 109 17.67 18.74 -22.39
N LEU A 110 17.02 17.57 -22.48
CA LEU A 110 15.56 17.45 -22.35
C LEU A 110 15.05 17.85 -20.94
N TYR A 111 15.80 17.50 -19.89
CA TYR A 111 15.44 17.86 -18.52
C TYR A 111 15.55 19.38 -18.29
N GLN A 112 16.61 20.00 -18.82
CA GLN A 112 16.82 21.45 -18.76
C GLN A 112 15.75 22.21 -19.54
N GLU A 113 15.39 21.74 -20.74
CA GLU A 113 14.33 22.33 -21.56
C GLU A 113 12.98 22.34 -20.82
N LYS A 114 12.63 21.25 -20.14
CA LYS A 114 11.33 21.09 -19.46
C LYS A 114 11.27 21.70 -18.04
N PHE A 115 12.38 21.72 -17.30
CA PHE A 115 12.36 22.09 -15.87
C PHE A 115 13.38 23.17 -15.45
N GLY A 116 14.22 23.64 -16.38
CA GLY A 116 15.27 24.63 -16.08
C GLY A 116 16.49 24.03 -15.36
N ASP A 117 17.51 24.87 -15.15
CA ASP A 117 18.82 24.43 -14.63
C ASP A 117 18.77 24.06 -13.12
N PRO A 118 19.05 22.80 -12.73
CA PRO A 118 19.04 22.35 -11.33
C PRO A 118 20.15 22.98 -10.46
N HIS A 119 21.16 23.63 -11.05
CA HIS A 119 22.23 24.30 -10.31
C HIS A 119 22.04 25.83 -10.14
N ALA A 120 21.03 26.43 -10.76
CA ALA A 120 20.84 27.88 -10.76
C ALA A 120 20.23 28.45 -9.45
N SER A 121 19.64 27.63 -8.57
CA SER A 121 18.97 28.09 -7.35
C SER A 121 19.85 28.11 -6.08
N GLY A 122 21.16 28.26 -6.25
CA GLY A 122 22.13 28.60 -5.20
C GLY A 122 22.76 30.00 -5.34
N GLY A 123 22.37 30.79 -6.35
CA GLY A 123 22.91 32.12 -6.60
C GLY A 123 21.94 33.21 -6.19
N ARG A 124 21.94 33.61 -4.90
CA ARG A 124 21.48 34.96 -4.58
C ARG A 124 22.50 35.90 -5.24
N ALA A 125 22.03 36.63 -6.25
CA ALA A 125 22.79 37.66 -6.93
C ALA A 125 23.50 38.56 -5.89
N ARG A 126 24.83 38.66 -6.02
CA ARG A 126 25.63 39.70 -5.38
C ARG A 126 25.12 41.03 -5.93
N ALA A 127 24.39 41.79 -5.12
CA ALA A 127 24.27 43.23 -5.30
C ALA A 127 25.40 43.92 -4.50
N PRO A 128 26.00 45.01 -5.02
CA PRO A 128 27.21 45.61 -4.48
C PRO A 128 26.95 46.63 -3.35
N MET A 129 27.89 46.68 -2.40
CA MET A 129 28.41 47.81 -1.59
C MET A 129 27.44 48.77 -0.87
N ASP A 130 27.53 48.85 0.48
CA ASP A 130 28.11 50.00 1.23
C ASP A 130 27.70 50.02 2.72
N GLY A 131 28.68 50.27 3.62
CA GLY A 131 28.43 50.84 4.97
C GLY A 131 28.78 49.97 6.19
N PRO A 132 29.24 50.55 7.33
CA PRO A 132 30.37 50.03 8.10
C PRO A 132 30.02 49.29 9.41
N VAL A 133 30.92 48.38 9.78
CA VAL A 133 30.98 47.70 11.08
C VAL A 133 31.52 48.64 12.17
N PRO A 134 31.03 48.54 13.42
CA PRO A 134 31.91 48.79 14.55
C PRO A 134 31.94 47.63 15.57
N ALA A 135 33.19 47.22 15.81
CA ALA A 135 33.87 46.72 17.01
C ALA A 135 33.08 46.20 18.23
N SER A 136 33.50 45.02 18.69
CA SER A 136 33.41 44.54 20.08
C SER A 136 34.16 45.46 21.07
N PRO A 137 33.89 45.34 22.39
CA PRO A 137 34.96 44.78 23.22
C PRO A 137 34.50 43.90 24.42
N VAL A 138 35.31 42.85 24.67
CA VAL A 138 35.94 42.39 25.94
C VAL A 138 35.06 42.16 27.20
N GLY A 139 35.17 40.94 27.78
CA GLY A 139 34.57 40.48 29.06
C GLY A 139 35.22 41.05 30.33
N PRO A 140 35.35 40.35 31.49
CA PRO A 140 34.94 38.97 31.85
C PRO A 140 34.30 38.82 33.28
N SER A 141 34.02 37.57 33.69
CA SER A 141 34.09 37.01 35.08
C SER A 141 32.80 36.80 35.91
N GLY A 142 32.53 35.52 36.24
CA GLY A 142 32.19 35.08 37.61
C GLY A 142 30.71 34.77 38.00
N PRO A 143 30.38 33.58 38.55
CA PRO A 143 29.05 33.16 39.08
C PRO A 143 28.95 33.48 40.61
N PRO A 144 27.98 32.99 41.44
CA PRO A 144 26.81 32.09 41.25
C PRO A 144 25.50 32.53 41.97
N GLY A 145 24.42 31.72 41.88
CA GLY A 145 23.41 31.57 42.96
C GLY A 145 21.97 32.02 42.68
N HIS A 146 21.02 31.08 42.81
CA HIS A 146 19.55 31.16 42.67
C HIS A 146 18.84 32.25 43.51
N PRO A 147 17.60 32.71 43.17
CA PRO A 147 16.37 32.03 43.65
C PRO A 147 15.09 32.11 42.76
N GLU A 148 14.11 31.31 43.18
CA GLU A 148 12.67 31.10 42.88
C GLU A 148 11.82 32.09 42.03
N GLY A 149 10.93 31.49 41.20
CA GLY A 149 9.68 32.07 40.62
C GLY A 149 9.18 31.31 39.37
N PRO A 150 7.90 31.50 38.94
CA PRO A 150 6.70 30.68 39.15
C PRO A 150 6.44 29.57 38.09
N VAL A 151 5.55 28.62 38.42
CA VAL A 151 5.12 27.48 37.57
C VAL A 151 4.51 27.95 36.22
N PRO A 152 4.99 27.46 35.05
CA PRO A 152 4.36 27.67 33.74
C PRO A 152 3.33 26.55 33.38
N PRO A 153 2.40 26.79 32.44
CA PRO A 153 1.23 25.94 32.22
C PRO A 153 1.58 24.63 31.50
N LEU A 154 0.76 23.59 31.73
CA LEU A 154 0.85 22.29 31.07
C LEU A 154 0.77 22.44 29.53
N PRO A 155 1.69 21.84 28.75
CA PRO A 155 1.62 21.93 27.29
C PRO A 155 0.50 21.05 26.73
N ALA A 156 -0.20 21.62 25.76
CA ALA A 156 -1.19 20.96 24.90
C ALA A 156 -0.65 19.63 24.33
N SER A 157 -1.55 18.66 24.16
CA SER A 157 -1.37 17.38 23.47
C SER A 157 -0.33 17.45 22.35
N ARG A 158 0.86 16.89 22.62
CA ARG A 158 2.01 16.94 21.73
C ARG A 158 1.80 15.97 20.57
N VAL A 159 1.57 16.50 19.36
CA VAL A 159 1.79 15.75 18.12
C VAL A 159 3.28 15.40 18.08
N LEU A 160 3.60 14.11 18.10
CA LEU A 160 4.98 13.62 17.99
C LEU A 160 5.53 13.96 16.59
N HIS A 161 6.48 14.88 16.50
CA HIS A 161 7.29 15.12 15.30
C HIS A 161 8.50 14.17 15.29
N TRP A 162 8.86 13.63 14.12
CA TRP A 162 9.95 12.64 13.96
C TRP A 162 11.34 13.15 14.40
N GLN A 163 11.51 14.47 14.48
CA GLN A 163 12.72 15.14 14.94
C GLN A 163 12.92 15.02 16.47
N ASP A 164 11.88 14.64 17.23
CA ASP A 164 11.89 14.54 18.69
C ASP A 164 12.07 13.09 19.21
N LEU A 165 12.22 12.11 18.31
CA LEU A 165 12.46 10.71 18.68
C LEU A 165 13.95 10.50 18.93
N HIS A 166 14.31 10.20 20.18
CA HIS A 166 15.67 9.76 20.53
C HIS A 166 16.01 8.46 19.78
N ASP A 167 17.30 8.22 19.49
CA ASP A 167 17.78 7.11 18.65
C ASP A 167 17.17 5.74 19.01
N ALA A 168 16.95 5.44 20.30
CA ALA A 168 16.30 4.20 20.74
C ALA A 168 14.79 4.10 20.34
N ALA A 169 14.06 5.22 20.35
CA ALA A 169 12.66 5.28 19.94
C ALA A 169 12.52 5.33 18.40
N LEU A 170 13.49 5.92 17.71
CA LEU A 170 13.61 5.90 16.25
C LEU A 170 13.96 4.48 15.76
N GLU A 171 14.88 3.79 16.42
CA GLU A 171 15.22 2.39 16.15
C GLU A 171 14.02 1.48 16.37
N ASP A 172 13.28 1.62 17.47
CA ASP A 172 12.06 0.86 17.71
C ASP A 172 10.96 1.16 16.67
N TRP A 173 10.79 2.42 16.27
CA TRP A 173 9.89 2.81 15.19
C TRP A 173 10.32 2.27 13.82
N MET A 174 11.61 2.33 13.48
CA MET A 174 12.18 1.76 12.25
C MET A 174 12.12 0.23 12.23
N HIS A 175 12.26 -0.43 13.38
CA HIS A 175 12.06 -1.86 13.54
C HIS A 175 10.59 -2.24 13.33
N ARG A 176 9.64 -1.46 13.85
CA ARG A 176 8.20 -1.61 13.57
C ARG A 176 7.87 -1.36 12.10
N PHE A 177 8.47 -0.34 11.49
CA PHE A 177 8.29 0.01 10.07
C PHE A 177 8.88 -1.05 9.12
N ARG A 178 10.05 -1.64 9.45
CA ARG A 178 10.64 -2.76 8.69
C ARG A 178 9.85 -4.06 8.82
N ARG A 179 9.26 -4.33 10.00
CA ARG A 179 8.34 -5.47 10.19
C ARG A 179 7.07 -5.33 9.33
N GLN A 180 6.51 -4.11 9.25
CA GLN A 180 5.34 -3.82 8.41
C GLN A 180 5.52 -4.11 6.91
N HIS A 181 6.75 -4.20 6.38
CA HIS A 181 7.02 -4.32 4.93
C HIS A 181 7.90 -5.51 4.56
N SER A 182 7.82 -6.62 5.29
CA SER A 182 8.30 -7.90 4.75
C SER A 182 7.48 -8.29 3.52
N MET A 183 8.09 -8.94 2.51
CA MET A 183 7.37 -9.48 1.35
C MET A 183 6.17 -10.35 1.76
N THR A 184 6.25 -11.01 2.91
CA THR A 184 5.16 -11.75 3.55
C THR A 184 3.97 -10.85 3.89
N HIS A 185 4.21 -9.68 4.48
CA HIS A 185 3.14 -8.74 4.87
C HIS A 185 2.41 -8.19 3.65
N ARG A 186 3.13 -7.89 2.56
CA ARG A 186 2.52 -7.45 1.31
C ARG A 186 1.64 -8.55 0.69
N ARG A 187 2.13 -9.79 0.66
CA ARG A 187 1.36 -10.92 0.14
C ARG A 187 0.08 -11.17 0.96
N TYR A 188 0.17 -11.07 2.28
CA TYR A 188 -0.98 -11.23 3.17
C TYR A 188 -1.95 -10.04 3.06
N TYR A 189 -1.45 -8.82 2.80
CA TYR A 189 -2.27 -7.66 2.48
C TYR A 189 -3.04 -7.85 1.17
N GLU A 190 -2.39 -8.36 0.12
CA GLU A 190 -3.03 -8.63 -1.17
C GLU A 190 -4.10 -9.75 -1.05
N LEU A 191 -3.88 -10.73 -0.17
CA LEU A 191 -4.79 -11.87 -0.01
C LEU A 191 -5.96 -11.61 0.95
N LEU A 192 -5.68 -10.99 2.10
CA LEU A 192 -6.59 -10.89 3.25
C LEU A 192 -6.83 -9.44 3.69
N GLY A 193 -6.29 -8.47 2.95
CA GLY A 193 -6.37 -7.05 3.29
C GLY A 193 -5.59 -6.70 4.55
N ARG A 194 -5.93 -5.52 5.09
CA ARG A 194 -5.35 -5.02 6.35
C ARG A 194 -5.58 -5.98 7.52
N HIS A 195 -6.77 -6.58 7.60
CA HIS A 195 -7.11 -7.52 8.67
C HIS A 195 -6.16 -8.72 8.73
N GLY A 196 -5.79 -9.30 7.57
CA GLY A 196 -4.82 -10.39 7.55
C GLY A 196 -3.41 -9.99 7.97
N VAL A 197 -3.00 -8.73 7.70
CA VAL A 197 -1.71 -8.21 8.19
C VAL A 197 -1.74 -7.98 9.69
N ASP A 198 -2.85 -7.48 10.23
CA ASP A 198 -3.01 -7.28 11.67
C ASP A 198 -2.96 -8.62 12.42
N LEU A 199 -3.61 -9.66 11.88
CA LEU A 199 -3.51 -11.05 12.38
C LEU A 199 -2.08 -11.60 12.30
N LEU A 200 -1.38 -11.37 11.20
CA LEU A 200 0.00 -11.79 11.02
C LEU A 200 0.92 -11.13 12.07
N MET A 201 0.78 -9.82 12.27
CA MET A 201 1.55 -9.08 13.26
C MET A 201 1.26 -9.53 14.70
N ALA A 202 0.00 -9.87 15.00
CA ALA A 202 -0.38 -10.40 16.32
C ALA A 202 0.18 -11.81 16.56
N ALA A 203 0.17 -12.67 15.53
CA ALA A 203 0.73 -14.01 15.59
C ALA A 203 2.28 -14.02 15.70
N GLU A 204 2.97 -13.12 14.98
CA GLU A 204 4.44 -12.96 15.03
C GLU A 204 4.94 -12.12 16.22
N GLY A 205 4.03 -11.42 16.90
CA GLY A 205 4.33 -10.52 18.01
C GLY A 205 4.95 -11.23 19.22
N ALA A 206 5.56 -10.46 20.12
CA ALA A 206 6.24 -10.99 21.30
C ALA A 206 5.30 -11.80 22.23
N ALA A 207 4.00 -11.51 22.19
CA ALA A 207 2.97 -12.23 22.94
C ALA A 207 2.51 -13.54 22.28
N ARG A 208 2.88 -13.80 21.01
CA ARG A 208 2.42 -14.93 20.19
C ARG A 208 0.95 -15.26 20.39
N ASP A 209 0.09 -14.38 19.88
CA ASP A 209 -1.35 -14.58 20.03
C ASP A 209 -1.79 -15.85 19.28
N ARG A 210 -2.11 -16.89 20.05
CA ARG A 210 -2.57 -18.19 19.54
C ARG A 210 -3.89 -18.09 18.79
N GLU A 211 -4.78 -17.17 19.20
CA GLU A 211 -6.07 -16.96 18.55
C GLU A 211 -5.88 -16.29 17.19
N ALA A 212 -4.98 -15.30 17.11
CA ALA A 212 -4.60 -14.68 15.85
C ALA A 212 -3.96 -15.68 14.88
N ALA A 213 -3.06 -16.55 15.37
CA ALA A 213 -2.46 -17.62 14.58
C ALA A 213 -3.50 -18.62 14.07
N CYS A 214 -4.47 -19.03 14.91
CA CYS A 214 -5.56 -19.90 14.49
C CYS A 214 -6.42 -19.26 13.39
N ARG A 215 -6.87 -18.03 13.61
CA ARG A 215 -7.68 -17.26 12.65
C ARG A 215 -6.98 -17.07 11.31
N LEU A 216 -5.68 -16.75 11.34
CA LEU A 216 -4.86 -16.64 10.15
C LEU A 216 -4.76 -17.96 9.39
N GLY A 217 -4.55 -19.06 10.12
CA GLY A 217 -4.50 -20.41 9.56
C GLY A 217 -5.79 -20.82 8.86
N ILE A 218 -6.94 -20.49 9.45
CA ILE A 218 -8.27 -20.73 8.88
C ILE A 218 -8.47 -19.95 7.58
N LEU A 219 -8.15 -18.65 7.58
CA LEU A 219 -8.26 -17.82 6.39
C LEU A 219 -7.39 -18.37 5.25
N LEU A 220 -6.17 -18.83 5.54
CA LEU A 220 -5.28 -19.42 4.55
C LEU A 220 -5.79 -20.76 4.00
N LEU A 221 -6.42 -21.61 4.84
CA LEU A 221 -7.06 -22.84 4.37
C LEU A 221 -8.21 -22.54 3.41
N CYS A 222 -9.01 -21.51 3.69
CA CYS A 222 -10.10 -21.09 2.81
C CYS A 222 -9.60 -20.63 1.42
N HIS A 223 -8.42 -20.00 1.38
CA HIS A 223 -7.76 -19.52 0.15
C HIS A 223 -6.86 -20.58 -0.53
N ASP A 224 -7.05 -21.86 -0.21
CA ASP A 224 -6.32 -22.99 -0.82
C ASP A 224 -4.79 -22.92 -0.60
N ARG A 225 -4.37 -22.42 0.56
CA ARG A 225 -2.95 -22.38 0.99
C ARG A 225 -2.72 -23.30 2.19
N PRO A 226 -2.87 -24.64 2.03
CA PRO A 226 -2.83 -25.56 3.16
C PRO A 226 -1.47 -25.62 3.86
N ASN A 227 -0.35 -25.48 3.14
CA ASN A 227 0.98 -25.58 3.75
C ASN A 227 1.23 -24.45 4.76
N GLU A 228 0.89 -23.22 4.39
CA GLU A 228 1.03 -22.05 5.25
C GLU A 228 -0.03 -22.04 6.35
N GLY A 229 -1.29 -22.31 5.99
CA GLY A 229 -2.37 -22.38 6.97
C GLY A 229 -2.10 -23.41 8.06
N MET A 230 -1.62 -24.60 7.68
CA MET A 230 -1.28 -25.65 8.64
C MET A 230 -0.05 -25.34 9.49
N ALA A 231 0.89 -24.51 9.03
CA ALA A 231 2.01 -24.08 9.86
C ALA A 231 1.50 -23.23 11.04
N TRP A 232 0.62 -22.27 10.74
CA TRP A 232 0.00 -21.43 11.77
C TRP A 232 -0.92 -22.24 12.70
N LEU A 233 -1.72 -23.15 12.17
CA LEU A 233 -2.59 -24.01 12.98
C LEU A 233 -1.81 -24.97 13.87
N ARG A 234 -0.67 -25.52 13.43
CA ARG A 234 0.18 -26.34 14.30
C ARG A 234 0.79 -25.53 15.43
N SER A 235 1.18 -24.28 15.17
CA SER A 235 1.65 -23.37 16.23
C SER A 235 0.54 -23.13 17.25
N ALA A 236 -0.63 -22.69 16.80
CA ALA A 236 -1.78 -22.42 17.67
C ALA A 236 -2.23 -23.66 18.46
N ALA A 237 -2.25 -24.84 17.83
CA ALA A 237 -2.57 -26.10 18.50
C ALA A 237 -1.54 -26.49 19.56
N GLY A 238 -0.25 -26.22 19.32
CA GLY A 238 0.81 -26.39 20.31
C GLY A 238 0.64 -25.48 21.52
N ASP A 239 0.10 -24.28 21.31
CA ASP A 239 -0.21 -23.28 22.34
C ASP A 239 -1.58 -23.50 23.01
N GLY A 240 -2.28 -24.60 22.70
CA GLY A 240 -3.53 -25.02 23.35
C GLY A 240 -4.82 -24.49 22.72
N ASP A 241 -4.79 -24.00 21.49
CA ASP A 241 -5.99 -23.58 20.77
C ASP A 241 -6.81 -24.77 20.24
N GLU A 242 -8.06 -24.89 20.71
CA GLU A 242 -8.93 -26.04 20.43
C GLU A 242 -9.40 -26.12 18.96
N PRO A 243 -9.90 -25.03 18.34
CA PRO A 243 -10.20 -25.03 16.90
C PRO A 243 -9.00 -25.40 16.03
N ALA A 244 -7.80 -24.90 16.36
CA ALA A 244 -6.58 -25.26 15.65
C ALA A 244 -6.26 -26.75 15.80
N ARG A 245 -6.40 -27.32 17.01
CA ARG A 245 -6.18 -28.74 17.28
C ARG A 245 -7.14 -29.64 16.50
N ILE A 246 -8.41 -29.24 16.40
CA ILE A 246 -9.43 -29.93 15.60
C ILE A 246 -9.02 -29.94 14.11
N LEU A 247 -8.65 -28.78 13.56
CA LEU A 247 -8.25 -28.65 12.15
C LEU A 247 -6.95 -29.41 11.81
N VAL A 248 -5.98 -29.44 12.74
CA VAL A 248 -4.73 -30.19 12.55
C VAL A 248 -5.00 -31.69 12.44
N ASN A 249 -5.91 -32.21 13.27
CA ASN A 249 -6.29 -33.63 13.28
C ASN A 249 -7.31 -34.01 12.20
N ALA A 250 -7.95 -33.03 11.55
CA ALA A 250 -8.89 -33.29 10.48
C ALA A 250 -8.22 -33.90 9.24
N ALA A 251 -8.97 -34.75 8.54
CA ALA A 251 -8.55 -35.31 7.26
C ALA A 251 -8.27 -34.18 6.24
N PRO A 252 -7.18 -34.24 5.45
CA PRO A 252 -6.81 -33.18 4.50
C PRO A 252 -7.94 -32.74 3.58
N SER A 253 -8.78 -33.67 3.13
CA SER A 253 -9.95 -33.41 2.27
C SER A 253 -11.04 -32.56 2.92
N ARG A 254 -11.17 -32.61 4.25
CA ARG A 254 -12.22 -31.90 5.02
C ARG A 254 -11.74 -30.58 5.62
N ARG A 255 -10.42 -30.31 5.61
CA ARG A 255 -9.85 -29.12 6.25
C ARG A 255 -10.38 -27.81 5.67
N ARG A 256 -10.54 -27.74 4.35
CA ARG A 256 -11.05 -26.52 3.70
C ARG A 256 -12.52 -26.26 4.02
N GLU A 257 -13.33 -27.32 4.07
CA GLU A 257 -14.74 -27.25 4.46
C GLU A 257 -14.87 -26.84 5.94
N MET A 258 -14.18 -27.54 6.86
CA MET A 258 -14.18 -27.19 8.29
C MET A 258 -13.63 -25.78 8.56
N ALA A 259 -12.63 -25.33 7.81
CA ALA A 259 -12.13 -23.97 7.90
C ALA A 259 -13.20 -22.95 7.47
N ALA A 260 -14.01 -23.27 6.45
CA ALA A 260 -15.10 -22.40 6.02
C ALA A 260 -16.20 -22.26 7.08
N GLU A 261 -16.56 -23.38 7.72
CA GLU A 261 -17.51 -23.40 8.86
C GLU A 261 -16.97 -22.56 10.03
N LEU A 262 -15.73 -22.78 10.44
CA LEU A 262 -15.11 -22.00 11.52
C LEU A 262 -14.98 -20.53 11.16
N ALA A 263 -14.60 -20.19 9.93
CA ALA A 263 -14.55 -18.81 9.46
C ALA A 263 -15.93 -18.14 9.55
N TYR A 264 -17.01 -18.87 9.23
CA TYR A 264 -18.37 -18.40 9.41
C TYR A 264 -18.73 -18.26 10.90
N GLU A 265 -18.39 -19.23 11.75
CA GLU A 265 -18.66 -19.19 13.19
C GLU A 265 -17.93 -18.07 13.92
N PHE A 266 -16.68 -17.75 13.55
CA PHE A 266 -15.95 -16.63 14.15
C PHE A 266 -16.64 -15.28 13.96
N THR A 267 -17.55 -15.18 12.99
CA THR A 267 -18.35 -13.98 12.75
C THR A 267 -19.69 -13.96 13.49
N LEU A 268 -20.10 -15.06 14.15
CA LEU A 268 -21.43 -15.24 14.73
C LEU A 268 -21.66 -14.62 16.15
N PRO A 269 -20.68 -14.42 17.07
CA PRO A 269 -21.00 -13.93 18.42
C PRO A 269 -20.92 -12.40 18.65
N GLY A 270 -20.68 -11.58 17.63
CA GLY A 270 -20.27 -10.17 17.84
C GLY A 270 -20.80 -9.16 16.83
N TYR A 271 -22.02 -9.33 16.33
CA TYR A 271 -22.65 -8.38 15.40
C TYR A 271 -23.02 -7.04 16.08
N ALA A 272 -22.03 -6.21 16.37
CA ALA A 272 -22.19 -4.81 15.97
C ALA A 272 -22.00 -4.85 14.46
N GLN A 273 -23.03 -4.46 13.71
CA GLN A 273 -22.90 -4.16 12.30
C GLN A 273 -21.84 -3.05 12.21
N GLU A 274 -20.56 -3.42 12.04
CA GLU A 274 -19.63 -2.51 11.40
C GLU A 274 -20.25 -2.31 10.03
N HIS A 275 -21.05 -1.25 9.93
CA HIS A 275 -21.45 -0.73 8.65
C HIS A 275 -20.15 -0.56 7.86
N PRO A 276 -20.12 -0.96 6.57
CA PRO A 276 -18.96 -0.66 5.74
C PRO A 276 -18.61 0.79 6.00
N THR A 277 -17.41 1.04 6.53
CA THR A 277 -16.94 2.40 6.72
C THR A 277 -17.14 3.08 5.38
N GLY A 278 -17.72 4.30 5.36
CA GLY A 278 -18.11 4.99 4.11
C GLY A 278 -16.96 5.23 3.11
N ASP A 279 -15.77 4.71 3.41
CA ASP A 279 -14.58 4.62 2.56
C ASP A 279 -14.53 3.34 1.69
N GLY A 280 -15.56 2.49 1.71
CA GLY A 280 -15.67 1.31 0.83
C GLY A 280 -14.75 0.15 1.22
N ARG A 281 -14.20 0.14 2.43
CA ARG A 281 -13.28 -0.90 2.90
C ARG A 281 -14.03 -2.12 3.46
N PRO A 282 -13.53 -3.35 3.24
CA PRO A 282 -14.15 -4.54 3.82
C PRO A 282 -13.89 -4.58 5.32
N THR A 283 -14.94 -4.88 6.08
CA THR A 283 -14.85 -5.09 7.53
C THR A 283 -14.12 -6.40 7.83
N ALA A 284 -13.68 -6.58 9.09
CA ALA A 284 -13.06 -7.85 9.48
C ALA A 284 -14.00 -9.04 9.20
N ALA A 285 -15.29 -8.89 9.50
CA ALA A 285 -16.31 -9.91 9.22
C ALA A 285 -16.44 -10.24 7.73
N GLU A 286 -16.37 -9.23 6.85
CA GLU A 286 -16.43 -9.44 5.41
C GLU A 286 -15.23 -10.23 4.88
N VAL A 287 -14.04 -10.05 5.46
CA VAL A 287 -12.87 -10.87 5.11
C VAL A 287 -13.14 -12.35 5.38
N TYR A 288 -13.78 -12.69 6.50
CA TYR A 288 -14.18 -14.07 6.80
C TYR A 288 -15.31 -14.56 5.91
N TYR A 289 -16.32 -13.74 5.61
CA TYR A 289 -17.40 -14.15 4.69
C TYR A 289 -16.88 -14.41 3.27
N ARG A 290 -15.98 -13.56 2.77
CA ARG A 290 -15.33 -13.77 1.47
C ARG A 290 -14.49 -15.05 1.47
N ALA A 291 -13.73 -15.30 2.55
CA ALA A 291 -12.95 -16.52 2.68
C ALA A 291 -13.83 -17.78 2.71
N ALA A 292 -14.87 -17.79 3.56
CA ALA A 292 -15.80 -18.91 3.69
C ALA A 292 -16.61 -19.15 2.39
N ALA A 293 -17.06 -18.08 1.73
CA ALA A 293 -17.73 -18.18 0.44
C ALA A 293 -16.79 -18.72 -0.66
N ALA A 294 -15.53 -18.29 -0.71
CA ALA A 294 -14.52 -18.84 -1.62
C ALA A 294 -14.17 -20.31 -1.33
N ALA A 295 -14.39 -20.76 -0.10
CA ALA A 295 -14.29 -22.17 0.29
C ALA A 295 -15.59 -22.96 0.06
N GLY A 296 -16.68 -22.30 -0.37
CA GLY A 296 -17.94 -22.93 -0.76
C GLY A 296 -19.03 -22.94 0.31
N HIS A 297 -18.89 -22.20 1.40
CA HIS A 297 -19.90 -22.12 2.46
C HIS A 297 -21.09 -21.24 2.02
N MET A 298 -22.30 -21.82 2.03
CA MET A 298 -23.48 -21.18 1.44
C MET A 298 -24.08 -20.09 2.33
N GLY A 299 -24.09 -20.26 3.66
CA GLY A 299 -24.50 -19.21 4.60
C GLY A 299 -23.65 -17.94 4.48
N ALA A 300 -22.31 -18.07 4.45
CA ALA A 300 -21.39 -16.98 4.16
C ALA A 300 -21.63 -16.33 2.79
N THR A 301 -21.96 -17.12 1.76
CA THR A 301 -22.29 -16.61 0.42
C THR A 301 -23.55 -15.73 0.45
N VAL A 302 -24.59 -16.12 1.19
CA VAL A 302 -25.79 -15.29 1.39
C VAL A 302 -25.45 -14.02 2.15
N ARG A 303 -24.65 -14.10 3.23
CA ARG A 303 -24.22 -12.92 3.99
C ARG A 303 -23.40 -11.94 3.14
N LEU A 304 -22.55 -12.44 2.26
CA LEU A 304 -21.83 -11.60 1.31
C LEU A 304 -22.79 -10.91 0.33
N GLY A 305 -23.82 -11.61 -0.15
CA GLY A 305 -24.88 -11.02 -0.96
C GLY A 305 -25.59 -9.85 -0.26
N LEU A 306 -25.91 -10.00 1.04
CA LEU A 306 -26.52 -8.93 1.84
C LEU A 306 -25.62 -7.70 1.96
N ILE A 307 -24.31 -7.90 2.13
CA ILE A 307 -23.33 -6.81 2.21
C ILE A 307 -23.24 -6.06 0.87
N LEU A 308 -23.19 -6.79 -0.25
CA LEU A 308 -23.14 -6.23 -1.59
C LEU A 308 -24.42 -5.47 -1.93
N GLU A 309 -25.57 -6.03 -1.57
CA GLU A 309 -26.87 -5.37 -1.76
C GLU A 309 -26.96 -4.07 -0.97
N ALA A 310 -26.50 -4.06 0.28
CA ALA A 310 -26.44 -2.85 1.10
C ALA A 310 -25.50 -1.77 0.53
N ARG A 311 -24.51 -2.15 -0.30
CA ARG A 311 -23.63 -1.24 -1.05
C ARG A 311 -24.20 -0.81 -2.41
N GLY A 312 -25.37 -1.31 -2.79
CA GLY A 312 -25.95 -1.09 -4.11
C GLY A 312 -25.21 -1.82 -5.24
N GLU A 313 -24.44 -2.86 -4.92
CA GLU A 313 -23.78 -3.76 -5.88
C GLU A 313 -24.76 -4.88 -6.25
N ILE A 314 -25.88 -4.50 -6.86
CA ILE A 314 -27.06 -5.36 -7.07
C ILE A 314 -26.74 -6.57 -7.96
N ALA A 315 -25.98 -6.39 -9.04
CA ALA A 315 -25.59 -7.48 -9.92
C ALA A 315 -24.72 -8.53 -9.20
N GLU A 316 -23.74 -8.09 -8.40
CA GLU A 316 -22.88 -8.99 -7.62
C GLU A 316 -23.66 -9.71 -6.50
N ALA A 317 -24.58 -8.99 -5.85
CA ALA A 317 -25.49 -9.57 -4.86
C ALA A 317 -26.36 -10.66 -5.47
N LEU A 318 -26.95 -10.42 -6.65
CA LEU A 318 -27.73 -11.41 -7.37
C LEU A 318 -26.89 -12.64 -7.72
N CYS A 319 -25.67 -12.45 -8.23
CA CYS A 319 -24.73 -13.53 -8.49
C CYS A 319 -24.38 -14.35 -7.25
N ALA A 320 -24.27 -13.71 -6.07
CA ALA A 320 -24.04 -14.40 -4.80
C ALA A 320 -25.27 -15.21 -4.37
N TYR A 321 -26.47 -14.64 -4.43
CA TYR A 321 -27.72 -15.33 -4.09
C TYR A 321 -28.03 -16.48 -5.05
N ALA A 322 -27.79 -16.31 -6.35
CA ALA A 322 -27.96 -17.36 -7.35
C ALA A 322 -27.01 -18.55 -7.08
N ARG A 323 -25.75 -18.27 -6.72
CA ARG A 323 -24.81 -19.32 -6.28
C ARG A 323 -25.32 -20.06 -5.04
N ALA A 324 -25.86 -19.33 -4.06
CA ALA A 324 -26.49 -19.91 -2.87
C ALA A 324 -27.71 -20.79 -3.21
N ALA A 325 -28.59 -20.30 -4.09
CA ALA A 325 -29.79 -20.99 -4.56
C ALA A 325 -29.46 -22.26 -5.36
N ALA A 326 -28.41 -22.23 -6.18
CA ALA A 326 -27.96 -23.39 -6.97
C ALA A 326 -27.52 -24.59 -6.12
N ARG A 327 -27.20 -24.38 -4.83
CA ARG A 327 -26.97 -25.46 -3.86
C ARG A 327 -28.11 -25.60 -2.84
N CYS A 328 -29.31 -25.19 -3.23
CA CYS A 328 -30.54 -25.34 -2.46
C CYS A 328 -30.52 -24.63 -1.09
N HIS A 329 -29.74 -23.55 -0.92
CA HIS A 329 -29.80 -22.77 0.32
C HIS A 329 -31.10 -21.94 0.35
N PRO A 330 -31.98 -22.12 1.37
CA PRO A 330 -33.31 -21.53 1.37
C PRO A 330 -33.28 -20.00 1.36
N ASP A 331 -32.36 -19.39 2.11
CA ASP A 331 -32.21 -17.92 2.10
C ASP A 331 -31.69 -17.42 0.76
N GLY A 332 -30.82 -18.19 0.09
CA GLY A 332 -30.27 -17.82 -1.21
C GLY A 332 -31.36 -17.70 -2.26
N LEU A 333 -32.28 -18.68 -2.29
CA LEU A 333 -33.43 -18.66 -3.17
C LEU A 333 -34.34 -17.47 -2.89
N ARG A 334 -34.74 -17.27 -1.62
CA ARG A 334 -35.62 -16.16 -1.23
C ARG A 334 -35.04 -14.79 -1.58
N HIS A 335 -33.76 -14.57 -1.31
CA HIS A 335 -33.09 -13.30 -1.63
C HIS A 335 -32.91 -13.12 -3.14
N CYS A 336 -32.63 -14.19 -3.89
CA CYS A 336 -32.51 -14.15 -5.35
C CYS A 336 -33.85 -13.79 -6.00
N GLU A 337 -34.95 -14.43 -5.61
CA GLU A 337 -36.30 -14.16 -6.14
C GLU A 337 -36.72 -12.72 -5.87
N ARG A 338 -36.58 -12.27 -4.61
CA ARG A 338 -36.91 -10.89 -4.23
C ARG A 338 -36.12 -9.86 -5.03
N LEU A 339 -34.81 -10.07 -5.20
CA LEU A 339 -33.95 -9.12 -5.91
C LEU A 339 -34.25 -9.11 -7.41
N ASN A 340 -34.55 -10.28 -8.00
CA ASN A 340 -34.95 -10.40 -9.39
C ASN A 340 -36.29 -9.69 -9.65
N ASP A 341 -37.27 -9.85 -8.76
CA ASP A 341 -38.55 -9.13 -8.83
C ASP A 341 -38.37 -7.61 -8.74
N GLN A 342 -37.43 -7.14 -7.91
CA GLN A 342 -37.09 -5.73 -7.80
C GLN A 342 -36.48 -5.18 -9.10
N ILE A 343 -35.54 -5.90 -9.71
CA ILE A 343 -34.93 -5.53 -11.00
C ILE A 343 -35.97 -5.50 -12.13
N ILE A 344 -36.92 -6.45 -12.15
CA ILE A 344 -38.00 -6.48 -13.14
C ILE A 344 -38.93 -5.26 -12.99
N ARG A 345 -39.25 -4.88 -11.75
CA ARG A 345 -40.14 -3.72 -11.48
C ARG A 345 -39.45 -2.39 -11.74
N ASP A 346 -38.17 -2.31 -11.44
CA ASP A 346 -37.36 -1.10 -11.58
C ASP A 346 -35.95 -1.45 -12.04
N PRO A 347 -35.69 -1.47 -13.37
CA PRO A 347 -34.36 -1.74 -13.91
C PRO A 347 -33.29 -0.70 -13.52
N SER A 348 -33.70 0.48 -13.02
CA SER A 348 -32.76 1.55 -12.64
C SER A 348 -31.94 1.24 -11.38
N VAL A 349 -32.30 0.17 -10.67
CA VAL A 349 -31.51 -0.34 -9.53
C VAL A 349 -30.18 -0.96 -9.95
N LEU A 350 -30.05 -1.36 -11.22
CA LEU A 350 -28.77 -1.80 -11.80
C LEU A 350 -27.93 -0.58 -12.17
N ARG A 351 -26.61 -0.68 -11.99
CA ARG A 351 -25.71 0.34 -12.52
C ARG A 351 -25.78 0.32 -14.04
N PRO A 352 -25.58 1.47 -14.72
CA PRO A 352 -25.55 1.53 -16.20
C PRO A 352 -24.55 0.54 -16.82
N GLU A 353 -23.49 0.23 -16.09
CA GLU A 353 -22.41 -0.69 -16.45
C GLU A 353 -22.87 -2.17 -16.45
N ASP A 354 -23.90 -2.49 -15.65
CA ASP A 354 -24.42 -3.84 -15.45
C ASP A 354 -25.64 -4.13 -16.34
N LEU A 355 -26.17 -3.12 -17.04
CA LEU A 355 -27.25 -3.27 -18.01
C LEU A 355 -26.70 -3.86 -19.32
N PRO A 356 -27.41 -4.81 -19.95
CA PRO A 356 -27.03 -5.30 -21.27
C PRO A 356 -27.01 -4.13 -22.27
N PRO A 357 -26.08 -4.10 -23.24
CA PRO A 357 -26.02 -3.03 -24.22
C PRO A 357 -27.35 -2.96 -24.99
N GLU A 358 -27.98 -1.79 -24.99
CA GLU A 358 -29.18 -1.55 -25.79
C GLU A 358 -28.86 -1.81 -27.27
N SER A 359 -29.68 -2.67 -27.89
CA SER A 359 -29.48 -3.22 -29.24
C SER A 359 -29.88 -2.25 -30.34
#